data_AF-A0A9E6CA24-F1
#
_entry.id   AF-A0A9E6CA24-F1
#
_cell.length_a   1.000
_cell.length_b   1.000
_cell.length_c   1.000
_cell.angle_alpha   90.00
_cell.angle_beta   90.00
_cell.angle_gamma   90.00
#
_symmetry.space_group_name_H-M   'P 1'
#
loop_
_entity.id
_entity.type
_entity.pdbx_description
1 polymer ?
#
loop_
_entity_poly.entity_id
_entity_poly.type
_entity_poly.pdbx_seq_one_letter_code
_entity_poly.pdbx_strand_id
1 'polypeptide(L)'
;ISELINTVEETAKSGRESQKAFLRYALKMLRENFILNISPENQNKIIFLTDNEKNFSNKFYKFIHKNNINQLTNEFNEAYNHIERNGYAKLVFLDLALKTARLLKTKPQ
;
A
#
# COMPACT_ATOMS: atom_id res chain seq x y z
N ILE A 1 0.54 -17.15 -5.25
CA ILE A 1 0.78 -17.32 -3.79
C ILE A 1 2.28 -17.47 -3.52
N SER A 2 3.00 -18.34 -4.23
CA SER A 2 4.46 -18.50 -4.07
C SER A 2 5.25 -17.21 -4.29
N GLU A 3 4.93 -16.40 -5.31
CA GLU A 3 5.57 -15.09 -5.51
C GLU A 3 5.32 -14.12 -4.35
N LEU A 4 4.09 -14.08 -3.83
CA LEU A 4 3.73 -13.25 -2.67
C LEU A 4 4.54 -13.64 -1.43
N ILE A 5 4.73 -14.94 -1.20
CA ILE A 5 5.52 -15.46 -0.08
C ILE A 5 6.98 -15.03 -0.24
N ASN A 6 7.55 -15.11 -1.45
CA ASN A 6 8.92 -14.68 -1.70
C ASN A 6 9.10 -13.16 -1.47
N THR A 7 8.19 -12.33 -1.96
CA THR A 7 8.23 -10.87 -1.72
C THR A 7 8.10 -10.53 -0.22
N VAL A 8 7.24 -11.25 0.51
CA VAL A 8 7.11 -11.10 1.97
C VAL A 8 8.40 -11.51 2.68
N GLU A 9 9.05 -12.59 2.25
CA GLU A 9 10.31 -13.05 2.82
C GLU A 9 11.47 -12.08 2.58
N GLU A 10 11.59 -11.53 1.37
CA GLU A 10 12.58 -10.50 1.06
C GLU A 10 12.35 -9.22 1.88
N THR A 11 11.09 -8.77 1.97
CA THR A 11 10.73 -7.60 2.78
C THR A 11 11.01 -7.82 4.26
N ALA A 12 10.71 -9.01 4.79
CA ALA A 12 10.96 -9.37 6.17
C ALA A 12 12.46 -9.51 6.51
N LYS A 13 13.31 -9.85 5.52
CA LYS A 13 14.77 -9.87 5.66
C LYS A 13 15.39 -8.47 5.71
N SER A 14 14.67 -7.44 5.26
CA SER A 14 15.12 -6.05 5.37
C SER A 14 15.06 -5.56 6.83
N GLY A 15 15.90 -4.58 7.17
CA GLY A 15 15.93 -4.02 8.53
C GLY A 15 14.62 -3.32 8.90
N ARG A 16 14.30 -3.25 10.20
CA ARG A 16 13.07 -2.64 10.73
C ARG A 16 12.82 -1.22 10.20
N GLU A 17 13.85 -0.39 10.11
CA GLU A 17 13.71 0.97 9.55
C GLU A 17 13.34 0.95 8.06
N SER A 18 13.89 0.01 7.28
CA SER A 18 13.54 -0.19 5.88
C SER A 18 12.08 -0.66 5.73
N GLN A 19 11.63 -1.59 6.58
CA GLN A 19 10.24 -2.05 6.61
C GLN A 19 9.26 -0.92 6.94
N LYS A 20 9.58 -0.11 7.95
CA LYS A 20 8.80 1.09 8.31
C LYS A 20 8.78 2.13 7.20
N ALA A 21 9.93 2.36 6.54
CA ALA A 21 10.02 3.27 5.41
C ALA A 21 9.14 2.80 4.25
N PHE A 22 9.15 1.49 3.95
CA PHE A 22 8.27 0.88 2.96
C PHE A 22 6.79 1.07 3.29
N LEU A 23 6.37 0.83 4.54
CA LEU A 23 4.96 1.00 4.94
C LEU A 23 4.51 2.46 4.84
N ARG A 24 5.36 3.42 5.25
CA ARG A 24 5.10 4.86 5.08
C ARG A 24 5.00 5.25 3.60
N TYR A 25 5.88 4.69 2.78
CA TYR A 25 5.85 4.90 1.34
C TYR A 25 4.57 4.35 0.70
N ALA A 26 4.15 3.14 1.09
CA ALA A 26 2.91 2.55 0.62
C ALA A 26 1.67 3.37 1.05
N LEU A 27 1.65 3.90 2.28
CA LEU A 27 0.60 4.82 2.73
C LEU A 27 0.55 6.10 1.89
N LYS A 28 1.71 6.68 1.55
CA LYS A 28 1.78 7.81 0.60
C LYS A 28 1.16 7.40 -0.74
N MET A 29 1.58 6.27 -1.30
CA MET A 29 1.06 5.78 -2.59
C MET A 29 -0.45 5.54 -2.58
N LEU A 30 -1.01 5.00 -1.50
CA LEU A 30 -2.46 4.85 -1.34
C LEU A 30 -3.18 6.19 -1.41
N ARG A 31 -2.64 7.21 -0.72
CA ARG A 31 -3.19 8.58 -0.76
C ARG A 31 -3.13 9.17 -2.16
N GLU A 32 -1.97 9.11 -2.83
CA GLU A 32 -1.82 9.65 -4.19
C GLU A 32 -2.75 8.95 -5.18
N ASN A 33 -2.88 7.62 -5.09
CA ASN A 33 -3.80 6.85 -5.94
C ASN A 33 -5.28 7.15 -5.67
N PHE A 34 -5.63 7.43 -4.42
CA PHE A 34 -6.98 7.89 -4.09
C PHE A 34 -7.26 9.27 -4.68
N ILE A 35 -6.32 10.22 -4.58
CA ILE A 35 -6.45 11.56 -5.17
C ILE A 35 -6.61 11.46 -6.70
N LEU A 36 -5.83 10.59 -7.37
CA LEU A 36 -5.99 10.31 -8.80
C LEU A 36 -7.37 9.79 -9.16
N ASN A 37 -7.99 9.01 -8.28
CA ASN A 37 -9.32 8.45 -8.49
C ASN A 37 -10.42 9.51 -8.41
N ILE A 38 -10.34 10.41 -7.42
CA ILE A 38 -11.39 11.43 -7.18
C ILE A 38 -11.23 12.70 -8.03
N SER A 39 -10.03 12.99 -8.52
CA SER A 39 -9.76 14.20 -9.32
C SER A 39 -8.73 13.93 -10.41
N PRO A 40 -9.14 13.26 -11.51
CA PRO A 40 -8.26 12.97 -12.64
C PRO A 40 -7.64 14.25 -13.25
N GLU A 41 -8.36 15.36 -13.25
CA GLU A 41 -7.89 16.67 -13.75
C GLU A 41 -6.75 17.29 -12.93
N ASN A 42 -6.53 16.82 -11.69
CA ASN A 42 -5.49 17.33 -10.79
C ASN A 42 -4.18 16.52 -10.83
N GLN A 43 -4.04 15.61 -11.79
CA GLN A 43 -2.87 14.75 -12.01
C GLN A 43 -1.53 15.48 -11.98
N ASN A 44 -1.47 16.72 -12.47
CA ASN A 44 -0.23 17.51 -12.57
C ASN A 44 -0.06 18.57 -11.48
N LYS A 45 -1.05 18.77 -10.61
CA LYS A 45 -1.05 19.89 -9.63
C LYS A 45 -0.88 19.47 -8.18
N ILE A 46 -1.23 18.23 -7.83
CA ILE A 46 -1.33 17.80 -6.42
C ILE A 46 -0.42 16.60 -6.11
N ILE A 47 0.08 15.93 -7.15
CA ILE A 47 0.64 14.58 -7.03
C ILE A 47 2.14 14.58 -7.28
N PHE A 48 2.89 14.30 -6.21
CA PHE A 48 4.34 14.21 -6.22
C PHE A 48 4.80 12.77 -6.45
N LEU A 49 4.68 12.33 -7.70
CA LEU A 49 5.11 11.03 -8.20
C LEU A 49 6.21 11.20 -9.25
N THR A 50 7.25 10.38 -9.15
CA THR A 50 8.23 10.13 -10.23
C THR A 50 7.55 9.49 -11.43
N ASP A 51 8.19 9.50 -12.60
CA ASP A 51 7.60 8.96 -13.83
C ASP A 51 7.26 7.46 -13.71
N ASN A 52 8.10 6.69 -12.99
CA ASN A 52 7.84 5.28 -12.72
C ASN A 52 6.60 5.09 -11.83
N GLU A 53 6.46 5.91 -10.79
CA GLU A 53 5.30 5.85 -9.90
C GLU A 53 4.00 6.31 -10.59
N LYS A 54 4.09 7.28 -11.52
CA LYS A 54 2.96 7.69 -12.35
C LYS A 54 2.51 6.55 -13.25
N ASN A 55 3.44 5.86 -13.91
CA ASN A 55 3.13 4.71 -14.77
C ASN A 55 2.43 3.58 -14.00
N PHE A 56 2.88 3.30 -12.78
CA PHE A 56 2.21 2.35 -11.89
C PHE A 56 0.81 2.86 -11.49
N SER A 57 0.73 4.10 -11.00
CA SER A 57 -0.50 4.68 -10.46
C SER A 57 -1.57 4.86 -11.52
N ASN A 58 -1.22 5.14 -12.77
CA ASN A 58 -2.17 5.19 -13.90
C ASN A 58 -2.90 3.86 -14.14
N LYS A 59 -2.32 2.72 -13.73
CA LYS A 59 -2.97 1.41 -13.78
C LYS A 59 -3.65 1.07 -12.45
N PHE A 60 -3.08 1.53 -11.34
CA PHE A 60 -3.47 1.12 -9.99
C PHE A 60 -4.58 1.99 -9.36
N TYR A 61 -4.73 3.25 -9.76
CA TYR A 61 -5.64 4.21 -9.12
C TYR A 61 -7.11 3.76 -9.13
N LYS A 62 -7.52 2.96 -10.12
CA LYS A 62 -8.90 2.45 -10.24
C LYS A 62 -9.26 1.45 -9.12
N PHE A 63 -8.26 0.81 -8.53
CA PHE A 63 -8.46 -0.14 -7.45
C PHE A 63 -8.56 0.53 -6.08
N ILE A 64 -8.22 1.81 -5.96
CA ILE A 64 -8.29 2.56 -4.70
C ILE A 64 -9.45 3.54 -4.79
N HIS A 65 -10.48 3.33 -3.97
CA HIS A 65 -11.72 4.11 -4.00
C HIS A 65 -12.26 4.35 -2.59
N LYS A 66 -13.28 5.20 -2.47
CA LYS A 66 -13.86 5.65 -1.21
C LYS A 66 -14.23 4.52 -0.23
N ASN A 67 -14.60 3.34 -0.74
CA ASN A 67 -15.03 2.21 0.08
C ASN A 67 -13.86 1.41 0.70
N ASN A 68 -12.68 1.41 0.07
CA ASN A 68 -11.55 0.59 0.52
C ASN A 68 -10.38 1.41 1.07
N ILE A 69 -10.26 2.71 0.74
CA ILE A 69 -9.13 3.53 1.16
C ILE A 69 -8.98 3.59 2.68
N ASN A 70 -10.06 3.80 3.43
CA ASN A 70 -10.00 3.88 4.90
C ASN A 70 -9.54 2.56 5.52
N GLN A 71 -10.06 1.44 5.02
CA GLN A 71 -9.67 0.11 5.50
C GLN A 71 -8.21 -0.21 5.14
N LEU A 72 -7.79 0.07 3.90
CA LEU A 72 -6.40 -0.09 3.47
C LEU A 72 -5.46 0.76 4.34
N THR A 73 -5.74 2.05 4.49
CA THR A 73 -4.92 2.95 5.32
C THR A 73 -4.82 2.43 6.76
N ASN A 74 -5.91 1.92 7.34
CA ASN A 74 -5.88 1.36 8.69
C ASN A 74 -5.00 0.11 8.79
N GLU A 75 -5.12 -0.84 7.87
CA GLU A 75 -4.31 -2.07 7.87
C GLU A 75 -2.81 -1.77 7.70
N PHE A 76 -2.46 -0.80 6.85
CA PHE A 76 -1.07 -0.38 6.67
C PHE A 76 -0.51 0.33 7.92
N ASN A 77 -1.32 1.15 8.61
CA ASN A 77 -0.94 1.76 9.89
C ASN A 77 -0.76 0.71 11.00
N GLU A 78 -1.65 -0.29 11.08
CA GLU A 78 -1.52 -1.38 12.05
C GLU A 78 -0.27 -2.22 11.80
N ALA A 79 0.01 -2.55 10.53
CA ALA A 79 1.26 -3.21 10.17
C ALA A 79 2.48 -2.37 10.59
N TYR A 80 2.44 -1.05 10.40
CA TYR A 80 3.50 -0.15 10.85
C TYR A 80 3.69 -0.22 12.37
N ASN A 81 2.60 -0.12 13.13
CA ASN A 81 2.62 -0.21 14.59
C ASN A 81 3.17 -1.56 15.08
N HIS A 82 2.80 -2.66 14.42
CA HIS A 82 3.32 -3.99 14.75
C HIS A 82 4.83 -4.10 14.49
N ILE A 83 5.33 -3.61 13.35
CA ILE A 83 6.78 -3.60 13.05
C ILE A 83 7.53 -2.72 14.06
N GLU A 84 6.97 -1.56 14.43
CA GLU A 84 7.57 -0.67 15.42
C GLU A 84 7.74 -1.33 16.79
N ARG A 85 6.74 -2.12 17.21
CA ARG A 85 6.69 -2.84 18.49
C ARG A 85 7.41 -4.20 18.49
N ASN A 86 8.33 -4.44 17.54
CA ASN A 86 9.07 -5.71 17.38
C ASN A 86 8.17 -6.92 17.08
N GLY A 87 7.08 -6.72 16.34
CA GLY A 87 6.26 -7.79 15.80
C GLY A 87 7.03 -8.66 14.80
N TYR A 88 6.64 -9.93 14.68
CA TYR A 88 7.29 -10.84 13.73
C TYR A 88 6.95 -10.45 12.29
N ALA A 89 7.90 -9.77 11.64
CA ALA A 89 7.70 -9.10 10.34
C ALA A 89 7.09 -10.02 9.28
N LYS A 90 7.51 -11.28 9.20
CA LYS A 90 6.97 -12.24 8.22
C LYS A 90 5.46 -12.44 8.37
N LEU A 91 4.95 -12.58 9.59
CA LEU A 91 3.50 -12.71 9.82
C LEU A 91 2.76 -11.39 9.58
N VAL A 92 3.34 -10.27 10.00
CA VAL A 92 2.74 -8.94 9.80
C VAL A 92 2.56 -8.65 8.30
N PHE A 93 3.61 -8.87 7.49
CA PHE A 93 3.54 -8.64 6.05
C PHE A 93 2.66 -9.67 5.33
N LEU A 94 2.61 -10.92 5.79
CA LEU A 94 1.70 -11.92 5.24
C LEU A 94 0.24 -11.54 5.47
N ASP A 95 -0.12 -11.17 6.70
CA ASP A 95 -1.46 -10.72 7.05
C ASP A 95 -1.86 -9.47 6.25
N LEU A 96 -0.97 -8.47 6.20
CA LEU A 96 -1.17 -7.26 5.40
C LEU A 96 -1.41 -7.57 3.92
N ALA A 97 -0.63 -8.48 3.34
CA ALA A 97 -0.75 -8.85 1.93
C ALA A 97 -2.09 -9.53 1.62
N LEU A 98 -2.53 -10.45 2.48
CA LEU A 98 -3.82 -11.14 2.32
C LEU A 98 -5.00 -10.16 2.46
N LYS A 99 -4.96 -9.29 3.47
CA LYS A 99 -6.00 -8.27 3.68
C LYS A 99 -6.04 -7.27 2.53
N THR A 100 -4.89 -6.81 2.05
CA THR A 100 -4.79 -5.91 0.89
C THR A 100 -5.37 -6.56 -0.36
N ALA A 101 -5.01 -7.80 -0.67
CA ALA A 101 -5.55 -8.53 -1.82
C ALA A 101 -7.08 -8.68 -1.75
N ARG A 102 -7.64 -8.86 -0.55
CA ARG A 102 -9.10 -8.90 -0.32
C ARG A 102 -9.73 -7.53 -0.56
N LEU A 103 -9.16 -6.46 0.00
CA LEU A 103 -9.70 -5.10 -0.08
C LEU A 103 -9.65 -4.53 -1.50
N LEU A 104 -8.62 -4.86 -2.29
CA LEU A 104 -8.51 -4.46 -3.70
C LEU A 104 -9.52 -5.17 -4.62
N LYS A 105 -10.05 -6.33 -4.21
CA LYS A 105 -11.12 -7.04 -4.96
C LYS A 105 -12.52 -6.53 -4.63
N THR A 106 -12.65 -5.64 -3.65
CA THR A 106 -13.94 -5.00 -3.33
C THR A 106 -14.42 -4.22 -4.54
N LYS A 107 -15.69 -4.38 -4.92
CA LYS A 107 -16.21 -3.68 -6.10
C LYS A 107 -16.27 -2.16 -5.83
N PRO A 108 -15.87 -1.33 -6.80
CA PRO A 108 -16.15 0.11 -6.74
C PRO A 108 -17.67 0.32 -6.75
N GLN A 109 -18.16 1.31 -5.97
CA GLN A 109 -19.55 1.77 -6.01
C GLN A 109 -19.76 2.69 -7.21
#